data_AF-A0A9D6EPJ3-F1
#
_entry.id   AF-A0A9D6EPJ3-F1
#
_cell.length_a   1.000
_cell.length_b   1.000
_cell.length_c   1.000
_cell.angle_alpha   90.00
_cell.angle_beta   90.00
_cell.angle_gamma   90.00
#
_symmetry.space_group_name_H-M   'P 1'
#
loop_
_entity.id
_entity.type
_entity.pdbx_description
1 polymer ?
#
loop_
_entity_poly.entity_id
_entity_poly.type
_entity_poly.pdbx_seq_one_letter_code
_entity_poly.pdbx_strand_id
1 'polypeptide(L)'
;MLTRGALFLLTILLGGAYGCASTEEPQWYKPGGNYTTAEFNRDRDACTKGKVFDAECMKAKGWVTVSPDRPAPTPQPSQQRPGRY
;
A
#
# COMPACT_ATOMS: atom_id res chain seq x y z
N MET A 1 -27.92 -12.82 39.31
CA MET A 1 -26.87 -11.77 39.37
C MET A 1 -25.97 -11.99 38.16
N LEU A 2 -26.18 -11.26 37.06
CA LEU A 2 -25.25 -11.30 35.92
C LEU A 2 -23.92 -10.74 36.43
N THR A 3 -22.97 -11.64 36.67
CA THR A 3 -21.63 -11.33 37.12
C THR A 3 -21.01 -10.34 36.16
N ARG A 4 -20.54 -9.20 36.67
CA ARG A 4 -19.86 -8.13 35.93
C ARG A 4 -18.82 -8.64 34.92
N GLY A 5 -18.20 -9.79 35.18
CA GLY A 5 -17.28 -10.47 34.27
C GLY A 5 -17.91 -11.00 32.96
N ALA A 6 -19.17 -11.44 32.99
CA ALA A 6 -19.88 -11.89 31.78
C ALA A 6 -20.19 -10.73 30.84
N LEU A 7 -20.52 -9.56 31.40
CA LEU A 7 -20.71 -8.32 30.63
C LEU A 7 -19.39 -7.81 30.02
N PHE A 8 -18.27 -7.95 30.74
CA PHE A 8 -16.94 -7.61 30.23
C PHE A 8 -16.47 -8.53 29.10
N LEU A 9 -16.75 -9.84 29.19
CA LEU A 9 -16.44 -10.78 28.12
C LEU A 9 -17.29 -10.51 26.86
N LEU A 10 -18.56 -10.14 27.04
CA LEU A 10 -19.46 -9.82 25.94
C LEU A 10 -19.03 -8.55 25.17
N THR A 11 -18.54 -7.52 25.87
CA THR A 11 -18.04 -6.30 25.22
C THR A 11 -16.73 -6.51 24.48
N ILE A 12 -15.83 -7.36 24.98
CA ILE A 12 -14.59 -7.73 24.27
C ILE A 12 -14.92 -8.53 23.00
N LEU A 13 -15.87 -9.47 23.07
CA LEU A 13 -16.32 -10.27 21.92
C LEU A 13 -17.02 -9.43 20.84
N LEU A 14 -17.82 -8.43 21.21
CA LEU A 14 -18.47 -7.53 20.25
C LEU A 14 -17.52 -6.46 19.67
N GLY A 15 -16.48 -6.07 20.39
CA GLY A 15 -15.55 -5.01 19.97
C GLY A 15 -14.49 -5.44 18.96
N GLY A 16 -14.23 -6.74 18.80
CA GLY A 16 -13.18 -7.27 17.93
C GLY A 16 -13.47 -7.21 16.42
N ALA A 17 -14.70 -6.92 16.01
CA ALA A 17 -15.12 -7.01 14.61
C ALA A 17 -14.77 -5.77 13.74
N TYR A 18 -14.27 -4.68 14.33
CA TYR A 18 -13.95 -3.44 13.60
C TYR A 18 -12.50 -3.36 13.12
N GLY A 19 -11.69 -4.40 13.34
CA GLY A 19 -10.25 -4.39 13.04
C GLY A 19 -9.82 -4.99 11.69
N CYS A 20 -10.71 -5.62 10.94
CA CYS A 20 -10.43 -6.14 9.59
C CYS A 20 -11.27 -5.39 8.54
N ALA A 21 -11.23 -4.05 8.57
CA ALA A 21 -11.63 -3.28 7.41
C ALA A 21 -10.51 -3.42 6.37
N SER A 22 -10.64 -4.41 5.50
CA SER A 22 -9.88 -4.54 4.25
C SER A 22 -10.25 -3.38 3.32
N THR A 23 -9.94 -2.14 3.72
CA THR A 23 -9.77 -1.09 2.72
C THR A 23 -8.55 -1.53 1.95
N GLU A 24 -8.75 -2.15 0.78
CA GLU A 24 -7.68 -2.56 -0.11
C GLU A 24 -6.87 -1.32 -0.47
N GLU A 25 -5.84 -1.06 0.32
CA GLU A 25 -4.85 -0.04 -0.02
C GLU A 25 -4.23 -0.48 -1.35
N PRO A 26 -4.16 0.42 -2.35
CA PRO A 26 -3.62 0.06 -3.64
C PRO A 26 -2.21 -0.50 -3.45
N GLN A 27 -2.00 -1.72 -3.91
CA GLN A 27 -0.68 -2.35 -3.87
C GLN A 27 0.18 -1.75 -4.98
N TRP A 28 1.46 -1.49 -4.71
CA TRP A 28 2.37 -0.84 -5.66
C TRP A 28 3.54 -1.76 -6.00
N TYR A 29 3.94 -1.72 -7.27
CA TYR A 29 5.07 -2.47 -7.79
C TYR A 29 5.91 -1.58 -8.71
N LYS A 30 7.23 -1.80 -8.77
CA LYS A 30 8.11 -1.08 -9.70
C LYS A 30 8.64 -2.05 -10.75
N PRO A 31 8.20 -1.96 -12.02
CA PRO A 31 8.67 -2.86 -13.08
C PRO A 31 10.14 -2.62 -13.42
N GLY A 32 10.84 -3.68 -13.84
CA GLY A 32 12.15 -3.55 -14.48
C GLY A 32 13.35 -3.42 -13.54
N GLY A 33 13.23 -3.72 -12.24
CA GLY A 33 14.37 -3.76 -11.34
C GLY A 33 14.03 -4.17 -9.91
N ASN A 34 15.08 -4.38 -9.12
CA ASN A 34 14.94 -4.54 -7.67
C ASN A 34 14.72 -3.17 -7.03
N TYR A 35 13.82 -3.10 -6.06
CA TYR A 35 13.62 -1.92 -5.24
C TYR A 35 13.60 -2.33 -3.77
N THR A 36 13.95 -1.39 -2.90
CA THR A 36 13.91 -1.60 -1.45
C THR A 36 12.67 -0.95 -0.84
N THR A 37 12.27 -1.44 0.34
CA THR A 37 11.21 -0.81 1.13
C THR A 37 11.54 0.64 1.49
N ALA A 38 12.82 0.96 1.69
CA ALA A 38 13.26 2.32 1.99
C ALA A 38 12.98 3.28 0.81
N GLU A 39 13.20 2.82 -0.42
CA GLU A 39 12.89 3.61 -1.61
C GLU A 39 11.40 3.81 -1.80
N PHE A 40 10.59 2.78 -1.57
CA PHE A 40 9.14 2.88 -1.60
C PHE A 40 8.63 3.92 -0.60
N ASN A 41 9.07 3.84 0.66
CA ASN A 41 8.62 4.77 1.70
C ASN A 41 9.02 6.20 1.39
N ARG A 42 10.26 6.45 0.92
CA ARG A 42 10.71 7.77 0.51
C ARG A 42 9.85 8.36 -0.60
N ASP A 43 9.52 7.55 -1.61
CA ASP A 43 8.72 7.98 -2.75
C ASP A 43 7.25 8.20 -2.37
N ARG A 44 6.68 7.32 -1.55
CA ARG A 44 5.35 7.48 -0.96
C ARG A 44 5.25 8.76 -0.15
N ASP A 45 6.22 9.03 0.71
CA ASP A 45 6.23 10.20 1.59
C ASP A 45 6.39 11.49 0.77
N ALA A 46 7.23 11.48 -0.26
CA ALA A 46 7.36 12.59 -1.21
C ALA A 46 6.07 12.86 -2.00
N CYS A 47 5.29 11.81 -2.28
CA CYS A 47 4.00 11.89 -2.97
C CYS A 47 2.79 12.05 -2.04
N THR A 48 3.00 12.13 -0.73
CA THR A 48 1.93 12.33 0.25
C THR A 48 1.99 13.75 0.80
N LYS A 49 0.95 14.55 0.55
CA LYS A 49 0.85 15.93 1.05
C LYS A 49 -0.37 16.08 1.94
N GLY A 50 -0.16 16.45 3.21
CA GLY A 50 -1.27 16.75 4.12
C GLY A 50 -2.28 15.60 4.28
N LYS A 51 -1.80 14.35 4.32
CA LYS A 51 -2.59 13.10 4.35
C LYS A 51 -3.30 12.72 3.05
N VAL A 52 -3.07 13.46 1.96
CA VAL A 52 -3.55 13.09 0.62
C VAL A 52 -2.42 12.41 -0.13
N PHE A 53 -2.66 11.18 -0.57
CA PHE A 53 -1.74 10.38 -1.36
C PHE A 53 -1.96 10.65 -2.86
N ASP A 54 -0.90 11.07 -3.56
CA ASP A 54 -0.93 11.37 -5.00
C ASP A 54 -0.46 10.14 -5.81
N ALA A 55 -1.42 9.44 -6.42
CA ALA A 55 -1.17 8.27 -7.25
C ALA A 55 -0.43 8.60 -8.55
N GLU A 56 -0.62 9.79 -9.13
CA GLU A 56 0.06 10.19 -10.36
C GLU A 56 1.53 10.51 -10.09
N CYS A 57 1.83 11.11 -8.94
CA CYS A 57 3.20 11.28 -8.46
C CYS A 57 3.94 9.92 -8.32
N MET A 58 3.27 8.90 -7.78
CA MET A 58 3.83 7.55 -7.66
C MET A 58 4.08 6.90 -9.02
N LYS A 59 3.14 7.03 -9.96
CA LYS A 59 3.32 6.58 -11.36
C LYS A 59 4.49 7.27 -12.05
N ALA A 60 4.65 8.59 -11.86
CA ALA A 60 5.78 9.35 -12.41
C ALA A 60 7.14 8.88 -11.87
N LYS A 61 7.18 8.30 -10.67
CA LYS A 61 8.36 7.68 -10.06
C LYS A 61 8.59 6.23 -10.50
N GLY A 62 7.71 5.70 -11.35
CA GLY A 62 7.78 4.35 -11.92
C GLY A 62 7.01 3.29 -11.14
N TRP A 63 6.21 3.69 -10.14
CA TRP A 63 5.36 2.75 -9.41
C TRP A 63 4.05 2.50 -10.15
N VAL A 64 3.69 1.24 -10.34
CA VAL A 64 2.43 0.80 -10.93
C VAL A 64 1.54 0.17 -9.88
N THR A 65 0.24 0.42 -9.96
CA THR A 65 -0.75 -0.23 -9.10
C THR A 65 -0.93 -1.68 -9.52
N VAL A 66 -0.80 -2.60 -8.56
CA VAL A 66 -1.20 -3.99 -8.67
C VAL A 66 -2.64 -4.07 -8.18
N SER A 67 -3.52 -4.58 -9.03
CA SER A 67 -4.90 -4.88 -8.67
C SER A 67 -5.08 -6.39 -8.82
N PRO A 68 -5.66 -7.08 -7.83
CA PRO A 68 -5.81 -8.55 -7.88
C PRO A 68 -6.64 -9.01 -9.10
N ASP A 69 -7.52 -8.16 -9.62
CA ASP A 69 -8.37 -8.45 -10.78
C ASP A 69 -7.77 -8.04 -12.13
N ARG A 70 -6.58 -7.41 -12.15
CA ARG A 70 -5.98 -6.91 -13.40
C ARG A 70 -4.76 -7.76 -13.78
N PRO A 71 -4.68 -8.25 -15.04
CA PRO A 71 -3.50 -8.99 -15.51
C PRO A 71 -2.21 -8.20 -15.26
N ALA A 72 -1.15 -8.89 -14.85
CA ALA A 72 0.15 -8.29 -14.59
C ALA A 72 0.60 -7.45 -15.81
N PRO A 73 1.04 -6.19 -15.62
CA PRO A 73 1.49 -5.36 -16.73
C PRO A 73 2.73 -5.99 -17.39
N THR A 74 2.70 -6.11 -18.72
CA THR A 74 3.84 -6.57 -19.51
C THR A 74 5.03 -5.63 -19.28
N PRO A 75 6.21 -6.13 -18.87
CA PRO A 75 7.37 -5.27 -18.66
C PRO A 75 7.75 -4.60 -19.98
N GLN A 76 7.63 -3.27 -20.06
CA GLN A 76 8.26 -2.50 -21.12
C GLN A 76 9.78 -2.48 -20.86
N PRO A 77 10.62 -2.64 -21.90
CA PRO A 77 12.06 -2.56 -21.73
C PRO A 77 12.42 -1.23 -21.08
N SER A 78 13.08 -1.28 -19.93
CA SER A 78 13.59 -0.10 -19.25
C SER A 78 14.46 0.68 -20.23
N GLN A 79 14.07 1.92 -20.56
CA GLN A 79 14.99 2.88 -21.17
C GLN A 79 16.13 3.10 -20.16
N GLN A 80 17.21 2.33 -20.32
CA GLN A 80 18.48 2.57 -19.65
C GLN A 80 18.87 4.01 -19.95
N ARG A 81 18.76 4.87 -18.92
CA ARG A 81 19.35 6.20 -18.96
C ARG A 81 20.85 6.01 -19.22
N PRO A 82 21.40 6.50 -20.35
CA PRO A 82 22.82 6.32 -20.63
C PRO A 82 23.63 6.97 -19.50
N GLY A 83 24.44 6.16 -18.81
CA GLY A 83 25.38 6.66 -17.82
C GLY A 83 26.34 7.65 -18.49
N ARG A 84 26.44 8.86 -17.95
CA ARG A 84 27.55 9.77 -18.24
C ARG A 84 28.80 9.17 -17.58
N TYR A 85 29.75 8.74 -18.39
CA TYR A 85 31.17 8.75 -18.04
C TYR A 85 31.76 10.10 -18.47
#